data_AF-A0A4V6P6M3-F1
#
_entry.id   AF-A0A4V6P6M3-F1
#
_cell.length_a   1.000
_cell.length_b   1.000
_cell.length_c   1.000
_cell.angle_alpha   90.00
_cell.angle_beta   90.00
_cell.angle_gamma   90.00
#
_symmetry.space_group_name_H-M   'P 1'
#
loop_
_entity.id
_entity.type
_entity.pdbx_description
1 polymer ?
#
loop_
_entity_poly.entity_id
_entity_poly.type
_entity_poly.pdbx_seq_one_letter_code
_entity_poly.pdbx_strand_id
1 'polypeptide(L)'
;MPFEIRQLSWHKRRRAEKTPQPIRVEVFHFKKEANHPCTLEVEFDNGETYELKGRVTQNPINKHWFVSGMNSTGQAVSLKFIEEPIAD
;
A
#
# COMPACT_ATOMS: atom_id res chain seq x y z
N MET A 1 4.26 5.28 11.57
CA MET A 1 2.86 4.94 11.22
C MET A 1 2.76 3.44 11.04
N PRO A 2 1.71 2.76 11.51
CA PRO A 2 1.73 1.30 11.63
C PRO A 2 1.18 0.64 10.35
N PHE A 3 1.88 0.82 9.24
CA PHE A 3 1.54 0.19 7.97
C PHE A 3 2.65 -0.75 7.52
N GLU A 4 2.28 -1.96 7.13
CA GLU A 4 3.19 -2.96 6.55
C GLU A 4 2.98 -3.00 5.04
N ILE A 5 4.05 -2.75 4.27
CA ILE A 5 4.02 -2.87 2.81
C ILE A 5 3.89 -4.35 2.45
N ARG A 6 2.74 -4.72 1.90
CA ARG A 6 2.56 -6.01 1.24
C ARG A 6 2.83 -5.81 -0.25
N GLN A 7 4.01 -6.22 -0.69
CA GLN A 7 4.28 -6.34 -2.11
C GLN A 7 3.24 -7.30 -2.72
N LEU A 8 2.37 -6.75 -3.57
CA LEU A 8 1.56 -7.55 -4.48
C LEU A 8 2.52 -8.07 -5.54
N SER A 9 3.17 -9.20 -5.26
CA SER A 9 4.00 -9.91 -6.22
C SER A 9 3.12 -10.55 -7.29
N TRP A 10 2.47 -9.72 -8.12
CA TRP A 10 1.74 -10.16 -9.30
C TRP A 10 2.70 -10.32 -10.48
N HIS A 11 3.79 -11.06 -10.26
CA HIS A 11 4.76 -11.32 -11.31
C HIS A 11 4.15 -12.35 -12.27
N LYS A 12 3.50 -11.86 -13.33
CA LYS A 12 3.30 -12.67 -14.54
C LYS A 12 4.68 -13.22 -14.94
N ARG A 13 4.77 -14.53 -15.22
CA ARG A 13 5.96 -15.32 -15.58
C ARG A 13 6.71 -14.82 -16.84
N ARG A 14 7.11 -13.55 -16.95
CA ARG A 14 7.86 -13.03 -18.09
C ARG A 14 8.95 -12.08 -17.59
N ARG A 15 10.19 -12.60 -17.64
CA ARG A 15 11.52 -11.96 -17.50
C ARG A 15 11.64 -10.81 -16.49
N ALA A 16 12.56 -10.98 -15.54
CA ALA A 16 12.95 -10.00 -14.54
C ALA A 16 13.54 -8.72 -15.16
N GLU A 17 12.69 -7.79 -15.58
CA GLU A 17 13.02 -6.38 -15.51
C GLU A 17 12.94 -5.98 -14.04
N LYS A 18 13.99 -5.32 -13.53
CA LYS A 18 14.03 -4.79 -12.17
C LYS A 18 13.03 -3.64 -12.08
N THR A 19 11.76 -3.96 -11.82
CA THR A 19 10.79 -2.95 -11.38
C THR A 19 11.23 -2.41 -10.02
N PRO A 20 11.27 -1.08 -9.85
CA PRO A 20 11.67 -0.48 -8.59
C PRO A 20 10.78 -0.97 -7.45
N GLN A 21 11.37 -1.22 -6.30
CA GLN A 21 10.66 -1.74 -5.12
C GLN A 21 10.29 -0.59 -4.17
N PRO A 22 9.06 -0.56 -3.65
CA PRO A 22 8.67 0.45 -2.66
C PRO A 22 9.42 0.21 -1.35
N ILE A 23 10.19 1.20 -0.90
CA ILE A 23 10.97 1.15 0.34
C ILE A 23 10.27 1.89 1.48
N ARG A 24 9.51 2.94 1.17
CA ARG A 24 8.78 3.75 2.15
C ARG A 24 7.43 4.15 1.59
N VAL A 25 6.43 4.17 2.46
CA VAL A 25 5.08 4.60 2.09
C VAL A 25 4.50 5.46 3.19
N GLU A 26 3.95 6.61 2.80
CA GLU A 26 3.15 7.49 3.66
C GLU A 26 1.71 7.50 3.17
N VAL A 27 0.75 7.40 4.09
CA VAL A 27 -0.68 7.38 3.77
C VAL A 27 -1.34 8.63 4.32
N PHE A 28 -1.83 9.47 3.41
CA PHE A 28 -2.56 10.68 3.73
C PHE A 28 -4.07 10.44 3.70
N HIS A 29 -4.78 11.15 4.58
CA HIS A 29 -6.24 11.04 4.73
C HIS A 29 -6.73 9.62 5.01
N PHE A 30 -5.94 8.81 5.73
CA PHE A 30 -6.39 7.49 6.13
C PHE A 30 -7.57 7.56 7.12
N LYS A 31 -8.63 6.82 6.83
CA LYS A 31 -9.76 6.62 7.73
C LYS A 31 -10.17 5.15 7.69
N LYS A 32 -10.49 4.57 8.86
CA LYS A 32 -11.04 3.21 9.00
C LYS A 32 -12.50 3.16 8.51
N GLU A 33 -12.69 3.48 7.24
CA GLU A 33 -13.96 3.50 6.56
C GLU A 33 -13.78 2.75 5.23
N ALA A 34 -14.62 1.74 5.01
CA ALA A 34 -14.54 0.97 3.78
C ALA A 34 -14.78 1.91 2.59
N ASN A 35 -14.03 1.72 1.50
CA ASN A 35 -14.12 2.55 0.31
C ASN A 35 -13.67 4.01 0.47
N HIS A 36 -13.06 4.37 1.60
CA HIS A 36 -12.54 5.72 1.79
C HIS A 36 -11.40 6.02 0.81
N PRO A 37 -11.47 7.13 0.05
CA PRO A 37 -10.36 7.56 -0.80
C PRO A 37 -9.20 8.05 0.07
N CYS A 38 -7.98 7.69 -0.29
CA CYS A 38 -6.77 8.15 0.37
C CYS A 38 -5.66 8.36 -0.66
N THR A 39 -4.62 9.09 -0.26
CA THR A 39 -3.45 9.33 -1.10
C THR A 39 -2.26 8.63 -0.46
N LEU A 40 -1.46 7.94 -1.26
CA LEU A 40 -0.24 7.30 -0.80
C LEU A 40 0.94 7.97 -1.49
N GLU A 41 1.94 8.37 -0.72
CA GLU A 41 3.24 8.77 -1.25
C GLU A 41 4.20 7.61 -1.07
N VAL A 42 4.75 7.10 -2.16
CA VAL A 42 5.59 5.91 -2.18
C VAL A 42 6.97 6.27 -2.68
N GLU A 43 7.97 6.06 -1.84
CA GLU A 43 9.38 6.14 -2.21
C GLU A 43 9.86 4.75 -2.63
N PHE A 44 10.53 4.71 -3.76
CA PHE A 44 11.09 3.50 -4.35
C PHE A 44 12.61 3.42 -4.17
N ASP A 45 13.17 2.22 -4.26
CA ASP A 45 14.60 1.94 -4.10
C ASP A 45 15.52 2.65 -5.10
N ASN A 46 14.97 3.13 -6.22
CA ASN A 46 15.67 3.95 -7.21
C ASN A 46 15.72 5.45 -6.84
N GLY A 47 15.15 5.84 -5.70
CA GLY A 47 15.04 7.23 -5.25
C GLY A 47 13.88 8.01 -5.88
N GLU A 48 13.04 7.36 -6.68
CA GLU A 48 11.83 7.99 -7.21
C GLU A 48 10.72 7.96 -6.17
N THR A 49 9.96 9.05 -6.10
CA THR A 49 8.76 9.16 -5.28
C THR A 49 7.55 9.31 -6.18
N TYR A 50 6.53 8.49 -5.96
CA TYR A 50 5.28 8.55 -6.69
C TYR A 50 4.10 8.73 -5.76
N GLU A 51 3.20 9.63 -6.16
CA GLU A 51 1.88 9.73 -5.56
C GLU A 51 0.95 8.69 -6.20
N LEU A 52 0.35 7.84 -5.37
CA LEU A 52 -0.63 6.84 -5.76
C LEU A 52 -1.98 7.22 -5.17
N LYS A 53 -3.03 7.12 -5.99
CA LYS A 53 -4.40 7.22 -5.48
C LYS A 53 -4.82 5.86 -4.95
N GLY A 54 -5.27 5.85 -3.70
CA GLY A 54 -5.66 4.63 -3.04
C GLY A 54 -7.03 4.63 -2.43
N ARG A 55 -7.42 3.45 -1.97
CA ARG A 55 -8.68 3.21 -1.25
C ARG A 55 -8.44 2.33 -0.06
N VAL A 56 -9.12 2.67 1.02
CA VAL A 56 -9.18 1.84 2.21
C VAL A 56 -10.20 0.73 2.00
N THR A 57 -9.80 -0.49 2.31
CA THR A 57 -10.63 -1.68 2.26
C THR A 57 -10.52 -2.43 3.58
N GLN A 58 -11.60 -3.09 3.98
CA GLN A 58 -11.58 -3.98 5.12
C GLN A 58 -11.80 -5.39 4.63
N ASN A 59 -10.98 -6.33 5.09
CA ASN A 59 -11.25 -7.73 4.85
C ASN A 59 -12.44 -8.17 5.74
N PRO A 60 -13.52 -8.71 5.16
CA PRO A 60 -14.73 -9.02 5.90
C PRO A 60 -14.56 -10.17 6.91
N ILE A 61 -13.56 -11.04 6.71
CA ILE A 61 -13.31 -12.26 7.49
C ILE A 61 -12.49 -11.93 8.75
N ASN A 62 -11.29 -11.34 8.58
CA ASN A 62 -10.38 -11.07 9.69
C ASN A 62 -10.46 -9.62 10.21
N LYS A 63 -11.35 -8.79 9.66
CA LYS A 63 -11.58 -7.38 10.03
C LYS A 63 -10.35 -6.46 9.92
N HIS A 64 -9.26 -6.94 9.32
CA HIS A 64 -8.08 -6.12 9.08
C HIS A 64 -8.34 -5.05 8.02
N TRP A 65 -7.73 -3.90 8.23
CA TRP A 65 -7.76 -2.77 7.30
C TRP A 65 -6.57 -2.84 6.36
N PHE A 66 -6.86 -2.58 5.09
CA PHE A 66 -5.88 -2.56 4.01
C PHE A 66 -6.01 -1.28 3.23
N VAL A 67 -4.90 -0.79 2.71
CA VAL A 67 -4.87 0.35 1.79
C VAL A 67 -4.24 -0.13 0.50
N SER A 68 -4.93 0.07 -0.62
CA SER A 68 -4.40 -0.28 -1.93
C SER A 68 -4.28 0.98 -2.76
N GLY A 69 -3.12 1.23 -3.35
CA GLY A 69 -2.85 2.38 -4.21
C GLY A 69 -2.31 1.97 -5.57
N MET A 70 -2.66 2.72 -6.62
CA MET A 70 -2.16 2.51 -7.98
C MET A 70 -2.01 3.85 -8.70
N ASN A 71 -1.07 3.93 -9.66
CA ASN A 71 -0.94 5.06 -10.58
C ASN A 71 -1.14 4.67 -12.05
N SER A 72 -1.08 5.66 -12.93
CA SER A 72 -1.23 5.50 -14.38
C SER A 72 -0.09 4.75 -15.05
N THR A 73 1.08 4.64 -14.42
CA THR A 73 2.24 3.89 -14.95
C THR A 73 2.15 2.40 -14.63
N GLY A 74 1.11 1.96 -13.90
CA GLY A 74 0.86 0.56 -13.56
C GLY A 74 1.60 0.09 -12.30
N GLN A 75 2.22 0.99 -11.54
CA GLN A 75 2.75 0.68 -10.22
C GLN A 75 1.59 0.60 -9.22
N ALA A 76 1.63 -0.41 -8.37
CA ALA A 76 0.63 -0.62 -7.33
C ALA A 76 1.27 -1.09 -6.03
N VAL A 77 0.73 -0.63 -4.91
CA VAL A 77 1.12 -1.05 -3.57
C VAL A 77 -0.10 -1.47 -2.77
N SER A 78 0.08 -2.45 -1.89
CA SER A 78 -0.90 -2.80 -0.88
C SER A 78 -0.25 -2.68 0.48
N LEU A 79 -0.95 -2.04 1.41
CA LEU A 79 -0.53 -1.88 2.78
C LEU A 79 -1.53 -2.60 3.68
N LYS A 80 -1.02 -3.27 4.71
CA LYS A 80 -1.83 -3.75 5.82
C LYS A 80 -1.67 -2.77 6.98
N PHE A 81 -2.77 -2.33 7.55
CA PHE A 81 -2.76 -1.60 8.81
C PHE A 81 -2.46 -2.60 9.94
N ILE A 82 -1.38 -2.35 10.68
CA ILE A 82 -1.06 -3.05 11.92
C ILE A 82 -1.71 -2.23 13.04
N GLU A 83 -2.68 -2.80 13.73
CA GLU A 83 -3.16 -2.19 14.97
C GLU A 83 -2.12 -2.57 16.03
N GLU A 84 -1.36 -1.60 16.54
CA GLU A 84 -0.46 -1.88 17.67
C GLU A 84 -1.31 -2.46 18.80
N PRO A 85 -0.93 -3.62 19.36
CA PRO A 85 -1.63 -4.16 20.51
C PRO A 85 -1.51 -3.12 21.62
N ILE A 86 -2.66 -2.69 22.15
CA ILE A 86 -2.70 -1.94 23.41
C ILE A 86 -2.04 -2.87 24.42
N ALA A 87 -0.83 -2.54 24.84
CA ALA A 87 -0.21 -3.19 25.98
C ALA A 87 -1.01 -2.74 27.21
N ASP A 88 -1.90 -3.61 27.68
CA ASP A 88 -2.51 -3.54 29.02
C ASP A 88 -1.45 -3.81 30.10
#